data_AF-A0A399ID25-F1
#
_entry.id   AF-A0A399ID25-F1
#
_cell.length_a   1.000
_cell.length_b   1.000
_cell.length_c   1.000
_cell.angle_alpha   90.00
_cell.angle_beta   90.00
_cell.angle_gamma   90.00
#
_symmetry.space_group_name_H-M   'P 1'
#
loop_
_entity.id
_entity.type
_entity.pdbx_description
1 polymer ?
#
loop_
_entity_poly.entity_id
_entity_poly.type
_entity_poly.pdbx_seq_one_letter_code
_entity_poly.pdbx_strand_id
1 'polypeptide(L)'
;MYLDPFTNSTGGLNIPPRLSNIEITILAFLQTHTYLADPIIDIVLLQEMCTDRGLPVAEFCQGFLGLLARRLIEPQGDLRYALSEEGRKHLQHGPLAEYRGAGEKRVVEDDV
;
A
#
# COMPACT_ATOMS: atom_id res chain seq x y z
N MET A 1 -23.08 41.63 -0.53
CA MET A 1 -21.95 40.80 -0.06
C MET A 1 -22.31 39.36 -0.40
N TYR A 2 -21.67 38.78 -1.40
CA TYR A 2 -21.86 37.36 -1.73
C TYR A 2 -21.07 36.55 -0.70
N LEU A 3 -21.74 35.62 -0.01
CA LEU A 3 -21.12 34.63 0.86
C LEU A 3 -20.59 33.51 -0.04
N ASP A 4 -19.27 33.39 -0.17
CA ASP A 4 -18.62 32.23 -0.76
C ASP A 4 -18.87 31.00 0.13
N PRO A 5 -19.55 29.94 -0.37
CA PRO A 5 -19.79 28.72 0.40
C PRO A 5 -18.56 27.82 0.54
N PHE A 6 -17.37 28.27 0.10
CA PHE A 6 -16.15 27.45 0.07
C PHE A 6 -15.20 27.67 1.26
N THR A 7 -15.52 28.54 2.22
CA THR A 7 -14.58 28.89 3.29
C THR A 7 -14.67 28.06 4.56
N ASN A 8 -15.45 26.98 4.60
CA ASN A 8 -15.50 26.13 5.79
C ASN A 8 -15.57 24.64 5.47
N SER A 9 -14.43 24.09 5.05
CA SER A 9 -14.15 22.66 5.18
C SER A 9 -12.65 22.47 5.32
N THR A 10 -12.10 22.84 6.47
CA THR A 10 -10.92 22.19 7.06
C THR A 10 -11.24 20.74 7.45
N GLY A 11 -11.96 20.01 6.59
CA GLY A 11 -12.05 18.55 6.57
C GLY A 11 -10.85 17.99 5.82
N GLY A 12 -9.65 18.52 6.09
CA GLY A 12 -8.44 17.83 5.69
C GLY A 12 -8.49 16.48 6.36
N LEU A 13 -8.55 15.40 5.57
CA LEU A 13 -8.31 14.05 6.08
C LEU A 13 -7.09 14.15 7.00
N ASN A 14 -7.28 13.89 8.30
CA ASN A 14 -6.24 14.00 9.29
C ASN A 14 -5.34 12.77 9.13
N ILE A 15 -4.58 12.75 8.03
CA ILE A 15 -3.75 11.64 7.62
C ILE A 15 -2.56 11.63 8.57
N PRO A 16 -2.39 10.59 9.41
CA PRO A 16 -1.26 10.52 10.32
C PRO A 16 0.05 10.63 9.53
N PRO A 17 1.10 11.29 10.02
CA PRO A 17 2.33 11.47 9.25
C PRO A 17 3.05 10.15 8.92
N ARG A 18 2.73 9.07 9.64
CA ARG A 18 3.30 7.74 9.46
C ARG A 18 2.28 6.78 8.88
N LEU A 19 2.78 5.80 8.13
CA LEU A 19 1.99 4.65 7.70
C LEU A 19 1.58 3.81 8.91
N SER A 20 0.33 3.39 8.90
CA SER A 20 -0.20 2.36 9.80
C SER A 20 0.37 0.99 9.43
N ASN A 21 0.32 0.07 10.40
CA ASN A 21 0.75 -1.31 10.17
C ASN A 21 -0.04 -1.96 9.02
N ILE A 22 -1.33 -1.62 8.86
CA ILE A 22 -2.15 -2.17 7.78
C ILE A 22 -1.71 -1.65 6.40
N GLU A 23 -1.44 -0.35 6.29
CA GLU A 23 -0.88 0.23 5.05
C GLU A 23 0.46 -0.42 4.68
N ILE A 24 1.32 -0.67 5.67
CA ILE A 24 2.60 -1.37 5.48
C ILE A 24 2.36 -2.81 5.01
N THR A 25 1.42 -3.53 5.63
CA THR A 25 1.06 -4.90 5.26
C THR A 25 0.55 -4.97 3.82
N ILE A 26 -0.34 -4.07 3.41
CA ILE A 26 -0.85 -4.01 2.03
C ILE A 26 0.30 -3.73 1.04
N LEU A 27 1.18 -2.77 1.35
CA LEU A 27 2.36 -2.49 0.53
C LEU A 27 3.31 -3.70 0.44
N ALA A 28 3.53 -4.44 1.53
CA ALA A 28 4.32 -5.67 1.54
C ALA A 28 3.73 -6.74 0.61
N PHE A 29 2.40 -6.88 0.57
CA PHE A 29 1.73 -7.79 -0.35
C PHE A 29 1.98 -7.43 -1.81
N LEU A 30 1.92 -6.14 -2.14
CA LEU A 30 2.20 -5.64 -3.49
C LEU A 30 3.66 -5.88 -3.90
N GLN A 31 4.60 -5.81 -2.95
CA GLN A 31 6.01 -6.07 -3.20
C GLN A 31 6.29 -7.54 -3.51
N THR A 32 5.71 -8.47 -2.75
CA THR A 32 5.96 -9.92 -2.88
C THR A 32 5.42 -10.51 -4.18
N HIS A 33 4.35 -9.96 -4.74
CA HIS A 33 3.76 -10.44 -5.99
C HIS A 33 4.39 -9.78 -7.24
N THR A 34 5.54 -9.13 -7.06
CA THR A 34 6.39 -8.52 -8.10
C THR A 34 5.65 -7.51 -8.96
N TYR A 35 5.17 -6.44 -8.32
CA TYR A 35 4.50 -5.33 -9.00
C TYR A 35 5.43 -4.17 -9.45
N LEU A 36 6.69 -4.44 -9.79
CA LEU A 36 7.74 -3.41 -9.83
C LEU A 36 8.01 -2.75 -11.20
N ALA A 37 7.48 -3.29 -12.30
CA ALA A 37 7.68 -2.74 -13.63
C ALA A 37 6.59 -1.72 -14.01
N ASP A 38 5.32 -2.14 -14.16
CA ASP A 38 4.14 -1.27 -14.12
C ASP A 38 2.82 -2.07 -14.09
N PRO A 39 2.53 -2.80 -13.01
CA PRO A 39 1.43 -3.75 -13.02
C PRO A 39 0.23 -3.15 -12.30
N ILE A 40 -0.86 -3.17 -13.05
CA ILE A 40 -2.15 -2.72 -12.58
C ILE A 40 -2.67 -3.75 -11.57
N ILE A 41 -2.99 -3.26 -10.38
CA ILE A 41 -3.50 -3.99 -9.24
C ILE A 41 -5.02 -3.96 -9.31
N ASP A 42 -5.64 -5.14 -9.38
CA ASP A 42 -7.07 -5.27 -9.15
C ASP A 42 -7.35 -5.25 -7.65
N ILE A 43 -8.21 -4.33 -7.19
CA ILE A 43 -8.51 -4.15 -5.76
C ILE A 43 -9.24 -5.37 -5.17
N VAL A 44 -10.07 -6.06 -5.96
CA VAL A 44 -10.81 -7.24 -5.50
C VAL A 44 -9.83 -8.36 -5.24
N LEU A 45 -8.92 -8.60 -6.18
CA LEU A 45 -7.86 -9.59 -6.02
C LEU A 45 -6.95 -9.26 -4.83
N LEU A 46 -6.56 -7.99 -4.67
CA LEU A 46 -5.74 -7.55 -3.54
C LEU A 46 -6.45 -7.80 -2.20
N GLN A 47 -7.74 -7.47 -2.12
CA GLN A 47 -8.55 -7.71 -0.92
C GLN A 47 -8.62 -9.21 -0.60
N GLU A 48 -8.86 -10.06 -1.59
CA GLU A 48 -8.91 -11.52 -1.44
C GLU A 48 -7.58 -12.04 -0.89
N MET A 49 -6.45 -11.66 -1.50
CA MET A 49 -5.12 -12.07 -1.04
C MET A 49 -4.81 -11.61 0.39
N CYS A 50 -5.23 -10.40 0.76
CA CYS A 50 -5.08 -9.90 2.12
C CYS A 50 -5.96 -10.68 3.11
N THR A 51 -7.20 -10.97 2.73
CA THR A 51 -8.19 -11.68 3.57
C THR A 51 -7.77 -13.13 3.80
N ASP A 52 -7.29 -13.81 2.76
CA ASP A 52 -6.76 -15.19 2.85
C ASP A 52 -5.58 -15.32 3.81
N ARG A 53 -4.88 -14.20 4.07
CA ARG A 53 -3.75 -14.13 5.00
C ARG A 53 -4.12 -13.53 6.36
N GLY A 54 -5.41 -13.40 6.63
CA GLY A 54 -5.95 -13.03 7.94
C GLY A 54 -6.15 -11.53 8.15
N LEU A 55 -6.04 -10.68 7.11
CA LEU A 55 -6.38 -9.26 7.22
C LEU A 55 -7.89 -9.07 7.02
N PRO A 56 -8.67 -8.61 8.01
CA PRO A 56 -10.10 -8.41 7.86
C PRO A 56 -10.42 -7.36 6.77
N VAL A 57 -11.52 -7.56 6.06
CA VAL A 57 -11.96 -6.65 4.97
C VAL A 57 -12.08 -5.19 5.44
N ALA A 58 -12.60 -4.96 6.64
CA ALA A 58 -12.73 -3.60 7.19
C ALA A 58 -11.36 -2.92 7.36
N GLU A 59 -10.37 -3.64 7.86
CA GLU A 59 -9.00 -3.14 8.02
C GLU A 59 -8.34 -2.91 6.66
N PHE A 60 -8.54 -3.85 5.72
CA PHE A 60 -8.08 -3.69 4.34
C PHE A 60 -8.62 -2.39 3.72
N CYS A 61 -9.95 -2.16 3.79
CA CYS A 61 -10.56 -0.95 3.24
C CYS A 61 -9.98 0.32 3.89
N GLN A 62 -9.80 0.32 5.21
CA GLN A 62 -9.21 1.46 5.92
C GLN A 62 -7.77 1.72 5.47
N GLY A 63 -6.94 0.67 5.40
CA GLY A 63 -5.56 0.79 4.96
C GLY A 63 -5.47 1.24 3.49
N PHE A 64 -6.30 0.67 2.62
CA PHE A 64 -6.35 1.01 1.20
C PHE A 64 -6.74 2.48 0.97
N LEU A 65 -7.75 2.98 1.68
CA LEU A 65 -8.13 4.40 1.63
C LEU A 65 -7.01 5.30 2.15
N GLY A 66 -6.27 4.85 3.17
CA GLY A 66 -5.07 5.55 3.66
C GLY A 66 -3.98 5.68 2.58
N LEU A 67 -3.69 4.58 1.87
CA LEU A 67 -2.74 4.59 0.74
C LEU A 67 -3.18 5.53 -0.39
N LEU A 68 -4.48 5.57 -0.71
CA LEU A 68 -5.04 6.52 -1.68
C LEU A 68 -4.92 7.97 -1.22
N ALA A 69 -5.30 8.26 0.02
CA ALA A 69 -5.25 9.60 0.59
C ALA A 69 -3.82 10.17 0.62
N ARG A 70 -2.82 9.28 0.80
CA ARG A 70 -1.39 9.59 0.76
C ARG A 70 -0.79 9.60 -0.65
N ARG A 71 -1.57 9.26 -1.68
CA ARG A 71 -1.13 9.14 -3.08
C ARG A 71 -0.01 8.12 -3.26
N LEU A 72 0.00 7.03 -2.48
CA LEU A 72 0.94 5.91 -2.66
C LEU A 72 0.47 4.92 -3.73
N ILE A 73 -0.84 4.94 -3.99
CA ILE A 73 -1.47 4.25 -5.11
C ILE A 73 -2.34 5.25 -5.87
N GLU A 74 -2.55 4.98 -7.16
CA GLU A 74 -3.30 5.84 -8.07
C GLU A 74 -4.28 5.02 -8.93
N PRO A 75 -5.47 5.52 -9.22
CA PRO A 75 -6.45 4.80 -10.05
C PRO A 75 -6.01 4.75 -11.51
N GLN A 76 -6.21 3.59 -12.14
CA GLN A 76 -5.92 3.29 -13.56
C GLN A 76 -7.18 2.82 -14.31
N GLY A 77 -8.35 3.18 -13.81
CA GLY A 77 -9.67 2.77 -14.32
C GLY A 77 -10.52 2.13 -13.22
N ASP A 78 -11.59 1.45 -13.62
CA ASP A 78 -12.51 0.83 -12.67
C ASP A 78 -11.81 -0.29 -11.90
N LEU A 79 -11.84 -0.18 -10.55
CA LEU A 79 -11.31 -1.15 -9.60
C LEU A 79 -9.82 -1.48 -9.77
N ARG A 80 -9.10 -0.68 -10.55
CA ARG A 80 -7.73 -0.93 -10.96
C ARG A 80 -6.82 0.20 -10.51
N TYR A 81 -5.69 -0.13 -9.92
CA TYR A 81 -4.78 0.83 -9.29
C TYR A 81 -3.33 0.53 -9.65
N ALA A 82 -2.48 1.54 -9.72
CA ALA A 82 -1.04 1.37 -9.84
C ALA A 82 -0.32 1.94 -8.60
N LEU A 83 0.91 1.50 -8.39
CA LEU A 83 1.81 2.16 -7.45
C LEU A 83 2.27 3.49 -8.05
N SER A 84 2.02 4.58 -7.32
CA SER A 84 2.58 5.88 -7.70
C SER A 84 4.10 5.88 -7.58
N GLU A 85 4.76 6.91 -8.09
CA GLU A 85 6.20 7.08 -7.89
C GLU A 85 6.56 7.12 -6.38
N GLU A 86 5.73 7.76 -5.57
CA GLU A 86 5.92 7.84 -4.12
C GLU A 86 5.74 6.47 -3.46
N GLY A 87 4.71 5.71 -3.85
CA GLY A 87 4.52 4.33 -3.41
C GLY A 87 5.72 3.44 -3.74
N ARG A 88 6.28 3.58 -4.94
CA ARG A 88 7.49 2.86 -5.36
C ARG A 88 8.70 3.21 -4.50
N LYS A 89 8.92 4.50 -4.20
CA LYS A 89 10.00 4.94 -3.28
C LYS A 89 9.83 4.33 -1.89
N HIS A 90 8.60 4.30 -1.37
CA HIS A 90 8.30 3.66 -0.09
C HIS A 90 8.56 2.14 -0.09
N LEU A 91 8.35 1.45 -1.21
CA LEU A 91 8.67 0.02 -1.33
C LEU A 91 10.18 -0.25 -1.49
N GLN A 92 10.89 0.62 -2.21
CA GLN A 92 12.32 0.44 -2.50
C GLN A 92 13.23 0.90 -1.35
N HIS A 93 12.81 1.94 -0.61
CA HIS A 93 13.64 2.61 0.41
C HIS A 93 12.96 2.73 1.79
N GLY A 94 11.70 2.31 1.93
CA GLY A 94 10.99 2.35 3.20
C GLY A 94 11.31 1.15 4.12
N PRO A 95 10.63 1.05 5.29
CA PRO A 95 10.87 0.00 6.30
C PRO A 95 10.65 -1.44 5.79
N LEU A 96 10.08 -1.61 4.59
CA LEU A 96 9.94 -2.90 3.91
C LEU A 96 11.25 -3.40 3.28
N ALA A 97 12.20 -2.50 2.99
CA ALA A 97 13.53 -2.88 2.52
C ALA A 97 14.34 -3.67 3.57
N GLU A 98 14.04 -3.47 4.86
CA GLU A 98 14.68 -4.19 5.98
C GLU A 98 14.26 -5.68 6.02
N TYR A 99 13.05 -6.01 5.55
CA TYR A 99 12.58 -7.40 5.44
C TYR A 99 13.30 -8.18 4.33
N ARG A 100 13.91 -7.49 3.35
CA ARG A 100 14.72 -8.11 2.30
C ARG A 100 16.02 -8.69 2.84
N GLY A 101 16.58 -8.11 3.91
CA GLY A 101 17.84 -8.57 4.52
C GLY A 101 17.69 -9.75 5.49
N ALA A 102 16.47 -10.04 5.96
CA ALA A 102 16.24 -11.07 6.98
C ALA A 102 15.91 -12.46 6.41
N GLY A 103 15.54 -12.56 5.13
CA GLY A 103 15.11 -13.81 4.49
C GLY A 103 16.19 -14.58 3.72
N GLU A 104 17.36 -13.98 3.47
CA GLU A 104 18.41 -14.60 2.64
C GLU A 104 19.53 -15.22 3.49
N LYS A 105 19.17 -16.04 4.49
CA LYS A 105 20.10 -17.07 4.97
C LYS A 105 20.06 -18.21 3.96
N ARG A 106 20.97 -18.15 2.98
CA ARG A 106 21.34 -19.32 2.17
C ARG A 106 21.60 -20.49 3.14
N VAL A 107 20.69 -21.45 3.15
CA VAL A 107 21.03 -22.82 3.53
C VAL A 107 21.96 -23.26 2.40
N VAL A 108 23.27 -23.12 2.60
CA VAL A 108 24.21 -23.92 1.84
C VAL A 108 24.09 -25.28 2.50
N GLU A 109 23.33 -26.17 1.86
CA GLU A 109 23.30 -27.58 2.20
C GLU A 109 24.75 -28.08 2.14
N ASP A 110 25.22 -28.55 3.29
CA ASP A 110 26.45 -29.31 3.46
C ASP A 110 26.15 -30.70 2.89
N ASP A 111 26.48 -30.93 1.61
CA ASP A 111 26.39 -32.24 0.96
C ASP A 111 27.81 -32.74 0.67
N VAL A 112 28.29 -33.57 1.61
CA VAL A 112 29.23 -34.71 1.54
C VAL A 112 30.61 -34.51 0.90
#